data_AF-A0A2N5YU75-F1
#
_entry.id   AF-A0A2N5YU75-F1
#
_cell.length_a   1.000
_cell.length_b   1.000
_cell.length_c   1.000
_cell.angle_alpha   90.00
_cell.angle_beta   90.00
_cell.angle_gamma   90.00
#
_symmetry.space_group_name_H-M   'P 1'
#
loop_
_entity.id
_entity.type
_entity.pdbx_description
1 polymer ?
#
loop_
_entity_poly.entity_id
_entity_poly.type
_entity_poly.pdbx_seq_one_letter_code
_entity_poly.pdbx_strand_id
1 'polypeptide(L)'
;MKKSVILLSFLLFISFFIKPLYSQTVEIGTGSNTVSLPYNPYYGYSYSQSIFEQSEIGLSGTIDKIRFKFNGNSAFTDDPVNVYLAHTSKSTFSSNSDWIDVSLLTLVYSGPVTTVASEVWIEIDISDFAYNNTDNLAVVVH
;
A
#
# COMPACT_ATOMS: atom_id res chain seq x y z
N MET A 1 26.59 13.01 42.76
CA MET A 1 25.72 11.81 42.69
C MET A 1 24.23 12.15 42.56
N LYS A 2 23.60 12.87 43.51
CA LYS A 2 22.14 13.15 43.46
C LYS A 2 21.65 13.91 42.20
N LYS A 3 22.39 14.92 41.72
CA LYS A 3 22.03 15.67 40.49
C LYS A 3 22.11 14.84 39.21
N SER A 4 23.10 13.94 39.13
CA SER A 4 23.29 13.03 37.98
C SER A 4 22.19 11.96 37.91
N VAL A 5 21.68 11.51 39.07
CA VAL A 5 20.53 10.58 39.12
C VAL A 5 19.24 11.25 38.66
N ILE A 6 18.98 12.50 39.07
CA ILE A 6 17.79 13.26 38.64
C ILE A 6 17.80 13.51 37.12
N LEU A 7 18.95 13.86 36.54
CA LEU A 7 19.08 14.07 35.10
C LEU A 7 18.87 12.77 34.31
N LEU A 8 19.37 11.65 34.81
CA LEU A 8 19.19 10.33 34.17
C LEU A 8 17.73 9.86 34.25
N SER A 9 17.05 10.10 35.37
CA SER A 9 15.62 9.81 35.52
C SER A 9 14.75 10.68 34.61
N PHE A 10 15.12 11.95 34.40
CA PHE A 10 14.43 12.87 33.49
C PHE A 10 14.59 12.45 32.02
N LEU A 11 15.78 12.01 31.61
CA LEU A 11 16.05 11.48 30.26
C LEU A 11 15.27 10.18 29.98
N LEU A 12 15.17 9.28 30.96
CA LEU A 12 14.35 8.07 30.85
C LEU A 12 12.85 8.39 30.72
N PHE A 13 12.36 9.40 31.43
CA PHE A 13 10.96 9.85 31.30
C PHE A 13 10.66 10.42 29.90
N ILE A 14 11.59 11.17 29.31
CA ILE A 14 11.42 11.73 27.95
C ILE A 14 11.35 10.63 26.89
N SER A 15 12.11 9.54 27.05
CA SER A 15 12.09 8.42 26.11
C SER A 15 10.72 7.72 26.01
N PHE A 16 9.87 7.84 27.02
CA PHE A 16 8.50 7.30 27.02
C PHE A 16 7.50 8.17 26.23
N PHE A 17 7.84 9.44 25.97
CA PHE A 17 7.02 10.38 25.18
C PHE A 17 7.47 10.47 23.71
N ILE A 18 8.68 10.00 23.40
CA ILE A 18 9.14 9.88 22.02
C ILE A 18 8.49 8.61 21.46
N LYS A 19 7.37 8.75 20.75
CA LYS A 19 6.88 7.66 19.91
C LYS A 19 7.86 7.52 18.73
N PRO A 20 8.64 6.44 18.66
CA PRO A 20 9.46 6.20 17.48
C PRO A 20 8.56 6.11 16.24
N LEU A 21 8.94 6.83 15.17
CA LEU A 21 8.39 6.56 13.85
C LEU A 21 9.01 5.25 13.38
N TYR A 22 8.22 4.18 13.41
CA TYR A 22 8.56 2.93 12.77
C TYR A 22 7.75 2.81 11.49
N SER A 23 8.43 2.57 10.36
CA SER A 23 7.76 2.06 9.17
C SER A 23 7.55 0.56 9.38
N GLN A 24 6.32 0.10 9.12
CA GLN A 24 5.94 -1.30 9.21
C GLN A 24 5.48 -1.77 7.84
N THR A 25 6.02 -2.90 7.38
CA THR A 25 5.48 -3.60 6.22
C THR A 25 4.34 -4.52 6.68
N VAL A 26 3.17 -4.34 6.08
CA VAL A 26 2.05 -5.28 6.23
C VAL A 26 1.97 -6.12 4.95
N GLU A 27 2.21 -7.41 5.07
CA GLU A 27 2.06 -8.36 3.97
C GLU A 27 0.64 -8.94 4.00
N ILE A 28 -0.11 -8.76 2.92
CA ILE A 28 -1.49 -9.23 2.80
C ILE A 28 -1.55 -10.35 1.76
N GLY A 29 -2.23 -11.44 2.13
CA GLY A 29 -2.34 -12.65 1.33
C GLY A 29 -1.17 -13.61 1.59
N THR A 30 -1.48 -14.81 2.04
CA THR A 30 -0.53 -15.94 2.15
C THR A 30 -0.75 -16.99 1.07
N GLY A 31 -1.56 -16.65 0.06
CA GLY A 31 -1.97 -17.58 -0.99
C GLY A 31 -0.82 -17.88 -1.96
N SER A 32 -0.77 -19.12 -2.45
CA SER A 32 0.13 -19.53 -3.53
C SER A 32 -0.45 -19.28 -4.93
N ASN A 33 -1.64 -18.69 -5.02
CA ASN A 33 -2.33 -18.46 -6.27
C ASN A 33 -1.63 -17.35 -7.06
N THR A 34 -1.18 -17.67 -8.27
CA THR A 34 -0.74 -16.66 -9.22
C THR A 34 -1.97 -16.11 -9.93
N VAL A 35 -2.28 -14.84 -9.67
CA VAL A 35 -3.29 -14.08 -10.40
C VAL A 35 -2.61 -13.15 -11.40
N SER A 36 -3.37 -12.70 -12.40
CA SER A 36 -2.89 -11.68 -13.33
C SER A 36 -2.43 -10.43 -12.58
N LEU A 37 -1.47 -9.71 -13.17
CA LEU A 37 -1.07 -8.39 -12.69
C LEU A 37 -2.29 -7.47 -12.56
N PRO A 38 -2.25 -6.48 -11.64
CA PRO A 38 -3.34 -5.52 -11.47
C PRO A 38 -3.54 -4.61 -12.70
N TYR A 39 -2.66 -4.69 -13.70
CA TYR A 39 -2.87 -4.09 -15.01
C TYR A 39 -2.17 -4.94 -16.08
N ASN A 40 -2.55 -4.75 -17.33
CA ASN A 40 -1.96 -5.45 -18.45
C ASN A 40 -1.24 -4.47 -19.40
N PRO A 41 0.11 -4.49 -19.44
CA PRO A 41 0.90 -3.55 -20.24
C PRO A 41 0.78 -3.76 -21.76
N TYR A 42 0.22 -4.89 -22.22
CA TYR A 42 0.06 -5.16 -23.65
C TYR A 42 -1.15 -4.45 -24.26
N TYR A 43 -2.12 -4.00 -23.44
CA TYR A 43 -3.28 -3.26 -23.90
C TYR A 43 -3.09 -1.77 -23.65
N GLY A 44 -3.43 -0.92 -24.62
CA GLY A 44 -3.35 0.54 -24.47
C GLY A 44 -4.31 1.14 -23.41
N TYR A 45 -5.16 0.32 -22.81
CA TYR A 45 -5.97 0.66 -21.64
C TYR A 45 -6.18 -0.59 -20.80
N SER A 46 -5.78 -0.52 -19.53
CA SER A 46 -6.09 -1.52 -18.52
C SER A 46 -6.64 -0.82 -17.28
N TYR A 47 -7.48 -1.51 -16.52
CA TYR A 47 -8.07 -0.97 -15.31
C TYR A 47 -8.42 -2.12 -14.37
N SER A 48 -8.00 -2.02 -13.12
CA SER A 48 -8.45 -2.94 -12.06
C SER A 48 -8.68 -2.23 -10.74
N GLN A 49 -9.46 -2.88 -9.89
CA GLN A 49 -9.62 -2.50 -8.49
C GLN A 49 -9.48 -3.74 -7.62
N SER A 50 -8.83 -3.58 -6.47
CA SER A 50 -8.72 -4.58 -5.41
C SER A 50 -9.15 -3.97 -4.09
N ILE A 51 -9.84 -4.76 -3.26
CA ILE A 51 -10.22 -4.37 -1.89
C ILE A 51 -9.34 -5.17 -0.93
N PHE A 52 -8.71 -4.47 0.00
CA PHE A 52 -7.99 -5.05 1.14
C PHE A 52 -8.78 -4.72 2.40
N GLU A 53 -9.17 -5.75 3.16
CA GLU A 53 -10.01 -5.53 4.33
C GLU A 53 -9.21 -4.85 5.46
N GLN A 54 -9.91 -4.01 6.22
CA GLN A 54 -9.35 -3.37 7.42
C GLN A 54 -8.79 -4.40 8.40
N SER A 55 -9.44 -5.56 8.50
CA SER A 55 -9.02 -6.68 9.35
C SER A 55 -7.69 -7.30 8.91
N GLU A 56 -7.36 -7.24 7.61
CA GLU A 56 -6.11 -7.73 7.04
C GLU A 56 -4.96 -6.72 7.23
N ILE A 57 -5.26 -5.42 7.16
CA ILE A 57 -4.27 -4.36 7.37
C ILE A 57 -3.97 -4.18 8.86
N GLY A 58 -5.01 -4.12 9.69
CA GLY A 58 -4.94 -4.18 11.15
C GLY A 58 -4.39 -2.94 11.87
N LEU A 59 -3.94 -1.90 11.16
CA LEU A 59 -3.36 -0.69 11.75
C LEU A 59 -3.63 0.58 10.95
N SER A 60 -3.76 1.71 11.63
CA SER A 60 -3.86 3.04 11.02
C SER A 60 -2.48 3.68 10.87
N GLY A 61 -2.36 4.61 9.92
CA GLY A 61 -1.11 5.30 9.66
C GLY A 61 -1.05 5.86 8.25
N THR A 62 0.11 6.39 7.88
CA THR A 62 0.39 6.83 6.52
C THR A 62 0.93 5.65 5.72
N ILE A 63 0.36 5.41 4.54
CA ILE A 63 0.91 4.54 3.52
C ILE A 63 1.77 5.39 2.60
N ASP A 64 3.07 5.08 2.54
CA ASP A 64 4.07 5.76 1.71
C ASP A 64 4.62 4.86 0.59
N LYS A 65 4.37 3.56 0.67
CA LYS A 65 4.79 2.55 -0.31
C LYS A 65 3.73 1.48 -0.48
N ILE A 66 3.62 0.97 -1.70
CA ILE A 66 2.92 -0.29 -1.98
C ILE A 66 3.85 -1.24 -2.70
N ARG A 67 3.61 -2.55 -2.53
CA ARG A 67 4.38 -3.57 -3.22
C ARG A 67 3.47 -4.66 -3.77
N PHE A 68 3.83 -5.22 -4.92
CA PHE A 68 3.23 -6.44 -5.43
C PHE A 68 4.31 -7.46 -5.77
N LYS A 69 4.01 -8.73 -5.55
CA LYS A 69 4.93 -9.81 -5.87
C LYS A 69 4.75 -10.20 -7.34
N PHE A 70 5.79 -10.01 -8.15
CA PHE A 70 5.81 -10.43 -9.54
C PHE A 70 6.53 -11.78 -9.66
N ASN A 71 5.99 -12.70 -10.46
CA ASN A 71 6.54 -14.05 -10.62
C ASN A 71 7.80 -14.11 -11.53
N GLY A 72 8.12 -13.02 -12.23
CA GLY A 72 9.29 -12.96 -13.09
C GLY A 72 9.12 -13.54 -14.48
N ASN A 73 7.89 -13.70 -14.98
CA ASN A 73 7.64 -14.28 -16.31
C ASN A 73 8.40 -13.57 -17.45
N SER A 74 8.53 -12.24 -17.37
CA SER A 74 9.26 -11.41 -18.34
C SER A 74 9.60 -10.05 -17.74
N ALA A 75 10.73 -9.47 -18.14
CA ALA A 75 11.04 -8.08 -17.82
C ALA A 75 10.31 -7.13 -18.79
N PHE A 76 9.70 -6.08 -18.27
CA PHE A 76 9.09 -5.01 -19.05
C PHE A 76 9.05 -3.71 -18.24
N THR A 77 8.82 -2.59 -18.92
CA THR A 77 8.52 -1.30 -18.30
C THR A 77 7.22 -0.80 -18.90
N ASP A 78 6.30 -0.34 -18.05
CA ASP A 78 5.11 0.39 -18.46
C ASP A 78 5.13 1.80 -17.86
N ASP A 79 4.73 2.79 -18.65
CA ASP A 79 4.84 4.21 -18.28
C ASP A 79 3.82 5.08 -19.09
N PRO A 80 2.90 5.80 -18.43
CA PRO A 80 2.69 5.85 -16.98
C PRO A 80 1.78 4.72 -16.50
N VAL A 81 2.08 4.17 -15.33
CA VAL A 81 1.13 3.44 -14.49
C VAL A 81 0.58 4.41 -13.44
N ASN A 82 -0.74 4.49 -13.34
CA ASN A 82 -1.42 5.30 -12.34
C ASN A 82 -1.94 4.42 -11.22
N VAL A 83 -1.66 4.79 -9.97
CA VAL A 83 -2.18 4.12 -8.79
C VAL A 83 -3.04 5.09 -8.01
N TYR A 84 -4.25 4.65 -7.68
CA TYR A 84 -5.17 5.38 -6.82
C TYR A 84 -5.49 4.57 -5.56
N LEU A 85 -5.68 5.28 -4.46
CA LEU A 85 -6.15 4.74 -3.19
C LEU A 85 -7.46 5.40 -2.78
N ALA A 86 -8.32 4.64 -2.11
CA ALA A 86 -9.53 5.15 -1.50
C ALA A 86 -9.91 4.34 -0.25
N HIS A 87 -10.56 5.01 0.70
CA HIS A 87 -11.30 4.31 1.76
C HIS A 87 -12.63 3.81 1.21
N THR A 88 -13.05 2.62 1.63
CA THR A 88 -14.34 2.04 1.23
C THR A 88 -14.94 1.17 2.33
N SER A 89 -16.27 1.18 2.43
CA SER A 89 -17.00 0.24 3.30
C SER A 89 -17.26 -1.12 2.62
N LYS A 90 -16.96 -1.27 1.34
CA LYS A 90 -17.13 -2.53 0.60
C LYS A 90 -16.07 -3.53 1.02
N SER A 91 -16.47 -4.79 1.28
CA SER A 91 -15.55 -5.94 1.42
C SER A 91 -15.41 -6.74 0.12
N THR A 92 -16.34 -6.58 -0.81
CA THR A 92 -16.35 -7.29 -2.09
C THR A 92 -17.09 -6.50 -3.16
N PHE A 93 -16.80 -6.80 -4.42
CA PHE A 93 -17.55 -6.30 -5.57
C PHE A 93 -18.70 -7.25 -5.87
N SER A 94 -19.92 -6.72 -5.90
CA SER A 94 -21.13 -7.51 -6.14
C SER A 94 -21.34 -7.88 -7.61
N SER A 95 -20.67 -7.19 -8.54
CA SER A 95 -20.75 -7.43 -9.98
C SER A 95 -19.59 -6.76 -10.74
N ASN A 96 -19.49 -7.03 -12.04
CA ASN A 96 -18.48 -6.43 -12.93
C ASN A 96 -18.72 -4.93 -13.24
N SER A 97 -19.80 -4.34 -12.71
CA SER A 97 -20.09 -2.91 -12.80
C SER A 97 -20.06 -2.23 -11.43
N ASP A 98 -19.78 -2.97 -10.36
CA ASP A 98 -19.82 -2.47 -8.99
C ASP A 98 -18.50 -1.82 -8.56
N TRP A 99 -17.99 -0.92 -9.39
CA TRP A 99 -16.70 -0.25 -9.17
C TRP A 99 -16.79 0.80 -8.05
N ILE A 100 -15.68 1.05 -7.34
CA ILE A 100 -15.54 2.27 -6.54
C ILE A 100 -15.65 3.47 -7.47
N ASP A 101 -16.50 4.42 -7.08
CA ASP A 101 -16.73 5.66 -7.84
C ASP A 101 -15.41 6.45 -7.96
N VAL A 102 -15.12 6.91 -9.18
CA VAL A 102 -13.91 7.67 -9.50
C VAL A 102 -13.75 8.95 -8.68
N SER A 103 -14.85 9.55 -8.22
CA SER A 103 -14.84 10.73 -7.36
C SER A 103 -14.28 10.48 -5.95
N LEU A 104 -14.19 9.21 -5.54
CA LEU A 104 -13.64 8.79 -4.24
C LEU A 104 -12.15 8.43 -4.33
N LEU A 105 -11.60 8.35 -5.55
CA LEU A 105 -10.24 7.90 -5.78
C LEU A 105 -9.23 9.05 -5.62
N THR A 106 -8.16 8.79 -4.86
CA THR A 106 -7.02 9.70 -4.73
C THR A 106 -5.86 9.16 -5.56
N LEU A 107 -5.41 9.90 -6.57
CA LEU A 107 -4.19 9.54 -7.31
C LEU A 107 -2.99 9.70 -6.38
N VAL A 108 -2.26 8.61 -6.14
CA VAL A 108 -1.09 8.60 -5.25
C VAL A 108 0.22 8.33 -5.97
N TYR A 109 0.16 7.85 -7.22
CA TYR A 109 1.34 7.63 -8.05
C TYR A 109 0.98 7.71 -9.53
N SER A 110 1.87 8.29 -10.33
CA SER A 110 1.82 8.28 -11.78
C SER A 110 3.26 8.27 -12.30
N GLY A 111 3.67 7.19 -12.96
CA GLY A 111 5.04 7.05 -13.44
C GLY A 111 5.38 5.62 -13.89
N PRO A 112 6.66 5.37 -14.20
CA PRO A 112 7.09 4.09 -14.76
C PRO A 112 7.14 2.97 -13.72
N VAL A 113 6.55 1.82 -14.04
CA VAL A 113 6.74 0.58 -13.29
C VAL A 113 7.57 -0.38 -14.12
N THR A 114 8.71 -0.81 -13.58
CA THR A 114 9.62 -1.74 -14.25
C THR A 114 9.67 -3.07 -13.50
N THR A 115 9.57 -4.16 -14.26
CA THR A 115 9.69 -5.53 -13.77
C THR A 115 10.97 -6.19 -14.27
N VAL A 116 11.37 -7.28 -13.62
CA VAL A 116 12.53 -8.10 -13.99
C VAL A 116 12.09 -9.54 -14.26
N ALA A 117 12.86 -10.27 -15.05
CA ALA A 117 12.60 -11.68 -15.38
C ALA A 117 13.01 -12.64 -14.22
N SER A 118 12.59 -12.30 -13.00
CA SER A 118 12.80 -13.08 -11.78
C SER A 118 11.72 -12.77 -10.76
N GLU A 119 11.38 -13.74 -9.91
CA GLU A 119 10.42 -13.51 -8.83
C GLU A 119 10.95 -12.44 -7.87
N VAL A 120 10.21 -11.35 -7.70
CA VAL A 120 10.61 -10.22 -6.84
C VAL A 120 9.39 -9.43 -6.37
N TRP A 121 9.55 -8.73 -5.25
CA TRP A 121 8.63 -7.67 -4.86
C TRP A 121 8.95 -6.40 -5.65
N ILE A 122 7.98 -5.92 -6.43
CA ILE A 122 8.06 -4.62 -7.09
C ILE A 122 7.51 -3.59 -6.11
N GLU A 123 8.36 -2.64 -5.71
CA GLU A 123 8.01 -1.53 -4.82
C GLU A 123 7.70 -0.27 -5.62
N ILE A 124 6.63 0.42 -5.21
CA ILE A 124 6.24 1.73 -5.72
C ILE A 124 6.18 2.68 -4.52
N ASP A 125 7.04 3.68 -4.52
CA ASP A 125 6.93 4.84 -3.63
C ASP A 125 5.74 5.69 -4.08
N ILE A 126 4.83 6.00 -3.16
CA ILE A 126 3.61 6.76 -3.46
C ILE A 126 3.60 8.07 -2.66
N SER A 127 2.75 9.02 -3.04
CA SER A 127 2.44 10.14 -2.15
C SER A 127 1.71 9.64 -0.90
N ASP A 128 2.08 10.17 0.26
CA ASP A 128 1.49 9.87 1.56
C ASP A 128 -0.04 9.78 1.51
N PHE A 129 -0.57 8.60 1.87
CA PHE A 129 -2.00 8.37 1.99
C PHE A 129 -2.36 8.00 3.44
N ALA A 130 -3.19 8.82 4.09
CA ALA A 130 -3.61 8.59 5.48
C ALA A 130 -4.67 7.48 5.55
N TYR A 131 -4.27 6.29 6.01
CA TYR A 131 -5.16 5.16 6.22
C TYR A 131 -5.77 5.17 7.63
N ASN A 132 -7.10 5.04 7.70
CA ASN A 132 -7.87 5.31 8.92
C ASN A 132 -8.10 4.06 9.78
N ASN A 133 -7.83 2.86 9.25
CA ASN A 133 -8.10 1.57 9.91
C ASN A 133 -9.52 1.44 10.47
N THR A 134 -10.48 2.07 9.81
CA THR A 134 -11.92 1.94 10.07
C THR A 134 -12.63 1.42 8.83
N ASP A 135 -12.23 1.95 7.66
CA ASP A 135 -12.69 1.50 6.36
C ASP A 135 -11.68 0.52 5.74
N ASN A 136 -12.14 -0.26 4.76
CA ASN A 136 -11.26 -1.05 3.90
C ASN A 136 -10.48 -0.14 2.95
N LEU A 137 -9.39 -0.65 2.40
CA LEU A 137 -8.59 0.06 1.41
C LEU A 137 -8.90 -0.47 0.01
N ALA A 138 -9.32 0.42 -0.89
CA ALA A 138 -9.37 0.13 -2.31
C ALA A 138 -8.07 0.59 -2.98
N VAL A 139 -7.46 -0.30 -3.75
CA VAL A 139 -6.30 -0.02 -4.62
C VAL A 139 -6.75 -0.14 -6.06
N VAL A 140 -6.55 0.92 -6.84
CA VAL A 140 -6.91 0.98 -8.26
C VAL A 140 -5.63 1.17 -9.06
N VAL A 141 -5.49 0.41 -10.14
CA VAL A 141 -4.37 0.56 -11.07
C VAL A 141 -4.90 0.75 -12.49
N HIS A 142 -4.35 1.77 -13.16
CA HIS A 142 -4.71 2.18 -14.51
C HIS A 142 -3.46 2.44 -15.35
#